data_AF-A0AAX2J1B3-F1
#
_entry.id   AF-A0AAX2J1B3-F1
#
_cell.length_a   1.000
_cell.length_b   1.000
_cell.length_c   1.000
_cell.angle_alpha   90.00
_cell.angle_beta   90.00
_cell.angle_gamma   90.00
#
_symmetry.space_group_name_H-M   'P 1'
#
loop_
_entity.id
_entity.type
_entity.pdbx_description
1 polymer ?
#
loop_
_entity_poly.entity_id
_entity_poly.type
_entity_poly.pdbx_seq_one_letter_code
_entity_poly.pdbx_strand_id
1 'polypeptide(L)'
;MSTLEIERRFLLRDDSWREHASAPQVLQQGYISVEKECTIRVRVAGNRAWLTLKGYISDVSRHEFEYEIPLADALTMLATVCPFKIEKHRYLYSGTRRFCV
;
A
#
# COMPACT_ATOMS: atom_id res chain seq x y z
N MET A 1 3.94 -24.80 1.95
CA MET A 1 3.20 -24.31 3.13
C MET A 1 3.12 -22.80 3.04
N SER A 2 1.94 -22.23 2.75
CA SER A 2 1.73 -20.78 2.82
C SER A 2 1.40 -20.41 4.26
N THR A 3 2.13 -19.46 4.83
CA THR A 3 1.84 -18.90 6.15
C THR A 3 0.63 -17.97 6.03
N LEU A 4 -0.42 -18.21 6.81
CA LEU A 4 -1.60 -17.34 6.86
C LEU A 4 -1.27 -16.07 7.64
N GLU A 5 -1.16 -14.94 6.95
CA GLU A 5 -1.02 -13.63 7.58
C GLU A 5 -2.39 -13.08 8.00
N ILE A 6 -2.48 -12.54 9.23
CA ILE A 6 -3.72 -11.96 9.79
C ILE A 6 -3.49 -10.49 10.11
N GLU A 7 -4.15 -9.60 9.38
CA GLU A 7 -4.10 -8.14 9.60
C GLU A 7 -5.38 -7.65 10.32
N ARG A 8 -5.24 -6.67 11.23
CA ARG A 8 -6.35 -5.98 11.90
C ARG A 8 -6.12 -4.47 11.93
N ARG A 9 -7.16 -3.68 11.71
CA ARG A 9 -7.10 -2.21 11.68
C ARG A 9 -7.80 -1.62 12.90
N PHE A 10 -7.15 -0.67 13.55
CA PHE A 10 -7.64 0.03 14.75
C PHE A 10 -7.59 1.54 14.55
N LEU A 11 -8.44 2.27 15.26
CA LEU A 11 -8.31 3.72 15.40
C LEU A 11 -7.29 4.02 16.51
N LEU A 12 -6.48 5.06 16.31
CA LEU A 12 -5.53 5.53 17.32
C LEU A 12 -6.27 6.37 18.36
N ARG A 13 -5.87 6.23 19.63
CA ARG A 13 -6.43 7.02 20.73
C ARG A 13 -5.86 8.45 20.75
N ASP A 14 -4.54 8.56 20.56
CA ASP A 14 -3.75 9.79 20.64
C ASP A 14 -2.40 9.58 19.90
N ASP A 15 -1.48 10.54 19.98
CA ASP A 15 -0.18 10.54 19.30
C ASP A 15 0.98 9.92 20.08
N SER A 16 0.75 9.35 21.28
CA SER A 16 1.81 8.76 22.13
C SER A 16 2.61 7.64 21.46
N TRP A 17 2.01 6.96 20.48
CA TRP A 17 2.67 5.90 19.70
C TRP A 17 3.93 6.38 18.97
N ARG A 18 4.07 7.69 18.68
CA ARG A 18 5.20 8.25 17.93
C ARG A 18 6.53 8.12 18.67
N GLU A 19 6.53 8.11 20.00
CA GLU A 19 7.73 7.96 20.83
C GLU A 19 8.37 6.56 20.69
N HIS A 20 7.60 5.60 20.21
CA HIS A 20 8.00 4.20 20.04
C HIS A 20 8.02 3.78 18.56
N ALA A 21 7.98 4.76 17.66
CA ALA A 21 7.96 4.55 16.23
C ALA A 21 9.32 4.85 15.59
N SER A 22 9.65 4.10 14.55
CA SER A 22 10.76 4.40 13.65
C SER A 22 10.48 5.65 12.78
N ALA A 23 11.51 6.13 12.07
CA ALA A 23 11.34 7.13 11.03
C ALA A 23 10.31 6.66 9.98
N PRO A 24 9.42 7.55 9.51
CA PRO A 24 8.37 7.17 8.58
C PRO A 24 8.93 6.75 7.23
N GLN A 25 8.39 5.67 6.68
CA GLN A 25 8.50 5.35 5.27
C GLN A 25 7.39 6.08 4.50
N VAL A 26 7.76 6.91 3.54
CA VAL A 26 6.80 7.53 2.62
C VAL A 26 6.35 6.49 1.59
N LEU A 27 5.04 6.30 1.52
CA LEU A 27 4.34 5.43 0.59
C LEU A 27 3.46 6.28 -0.29
N GLN A 28 3.78 6.36 -1.57
CA GLN A 28 2.95 7.02 -2.55
C GLN A 28 2.19 5.96 -3.34
N GLN A 29 0.91 6.18 -3.58
CA GLN A 29 0.11 5.29 -4.40
C GLN A 29 -0.88 6.08 -5.24
N GLY A 30 -1.15 5.57 -6.42
CA GLY A 30 -2.14 6.11 -7.34
C GLY A 30 -2.95 4.98 -7.94
N TYR A 31 -4.18 5.31 -8.31
CA TYR A 31 -5.08 4.37 -8.95
C TYR A 31 -5.27 4.80 -10.39
N ILE A 32 -4.91 3.92 -11.32
CA ILE A 32 -5.16 4.11 -12.74
C ILE A 32 -6.64 3.83 -13.03
N SER A 33 -7.18 2.79 -12.39
CA SER A 33 -8.58 2.38 -12.53
C SER A 33 -9.07 1.75 -11.21
N VAL A 34 -10.31 2.05 -10.85
CA VAL A 34 -10.99 1.54 -9.66
C VAL A 34 -12.39 1.08 -10.06
N GLU A 35 -12.47 0.05 -10.89
CA GLU A 35 -13.73 -0.57 -11.28
C GLU A 35 -14.05 -1.77 -10.39
N LYS A 36 -15.32 -2.19 -10.40
CA LYS A 36 -15.79 -3.34 -9.63
C LYS A 36 -15.03 -4.61 -10.04
N GLU A 37 -14.81 -4.77 -11.34
CA GLU A 37 -14.19 -5.95 -11.95
C GLU A 37 -12.67 -5.94 -11.80
N CYS A 38 -12.04 -4.76 -11.84
CA CYS A 38 -10.60 -4.62 -11.80
C CYS A 38 -10.15 -3.30 -11.15
N THR A 39 -9.22 -3.40 -10.19
CA THR A 39 -8.52 -2.26 -9.63
C THR A 39 -7.05 -2.31 -10.03
N ILE A 40 -6.55 -1.24 -10.64
CA ILE A 40 -5.14 -1.09 -11.02
C ILE A 40 -4.52 0.00 -10.17
N ARG A 41 -3.49 -0.36 -9.40
CA ARG A 41 -2.81 0.52 -8.46
C ARG A 41 -1.31 0.55 -8.73
N VAL A 42 -0.75 1.75 -8.83
CA VAL A 42 0.69 1.98 -8.78
C VAL A 42 1.06 2.36 -7.35
N ARG A 43 2.13 1.76 -6.81
CA ARG A 43 2.66 2.04 -5.47
C ARG A 43 4.16 2.27 -5.55
N VAL A 44 4.65 3.31 -4.88
CA VAL A 44 6.06 3.61 -4.66
C VAL A 44 6.33 3.58 -3.16
N ALA A 45 7.38 2.86 -2.75
CA ALA A 45 7.86 2.80 -1.37
C ALA A 45 9.38 2.99 -1.35
N GLY A 46 9.84 4.17 -0.93
CA GLY A 46 11.25 4.54 -1.04
C GLY A 46 11.74 4.48 -2.48
N ASN A 47 12.69 3.60 -2.77
CA ASN A 47 13.32 3.46 -4.09
C ASN A 47 12.75 2.32 -4.96
N ARG A 48 11.65 1.68 -4.53
CA ARG A 48 11.01 0.57 -5.25
C ARG A 48 9.57 0.91 -5.60
N ALA A 49 9.08 0.31 -6.69
CA ALA A 49 7.74 0.53 -7.16
C ALA A 49 7.07 -0.76 -7.64
N TRP A 50 5.74 -0.79 -7.54
CA TRP A 50 4.92 -1.94 -7.91
C TRP A 50 3.66 -1.51 -8.65
N LEU A 51 3.28 -2.31 -9.63
CA LEU A 51 1.98 -2.29 -10.27
C LEU A 51 1.15 -3.47 -9.75
N THR A 52 0.01 -3.18 -9.14
CA THR A 52 -0.93 -4.19 -8.64
C THR A 52 -2.19 -4.20 -9.48
N LEU A 53 -2.61 -5.38 -9.94
CA LEU A 53 -3.92 -5.62 -10.52
C LEU A 53 -4.74 -6.50 -9.58
N LYS A 54 -5.92 -6.03 -9.18
CA LYS A 54 -6.86 -6.78 -8.36
C LYS A 54 -8.12 -7.08 -9.17
N GLY A 55 -8.30 -8.34 -9.56
CA GLY A 55 -9.49 -8.82 -10.26
C GLY A 55 -10.54 -9.34 -9.28
N TYR A 56 -11.80 -9.00 -9.51
CA TYR A 56 -12.92 -9.50 -8.69
C TYR A 56 -13.14 -11.00 -8.88
N ILE A 57 -13.36 -11.72 -7.78
CA ILE A 57 -13.86 -13.11 -7.77
C ILE A 57 -15.17 -13.17 -6.96
N SER A 58 -15.13 -12.62 -5.75
CA SER A 58 -16.28 -12.49 -4.84
C SER A 58 -16.10 -11.26 -3.93
N ASP A 59 -17.06 -11.01 -3.05
CA ASP A 59 -16.97 -9.89 -2.11
C ASP A 59 -15.83 -10.05 -1.08
N VAL A 60 -15.36 -11.28 -0.87
CA VAL A 60 -14.33 -11.60 0.14
C VAL A 60 -13.01 -12.05 -0.49
N SER A 61 -13.01 -12.43 -1.78
CA SER A 61 -11.83 -12.92 -2.49
C SER A 61 -11.57 -12.17 -3.79
N ARG A 62 -10.29 -11.90 -4.07
CA ARG A 62 -9.84 -11.24 -5.29
C ARG A 62 -8.61 -11.94 -5.83
N HIS A 63 -8.47 -12.02 -7.14
CA HIS A 63 -7.20 -12.34 -7.76
C HIS A 63 -6.31 -11.11 -7.61
N GLU A 64 -5.07 -11.31 -7.17
CA GLU A 64 -4.11 -10.22 -7.01
C GLU A 64 -2.82 -10.59 -7.74
N PHE A 65 -2.42 -9.70 -8.64
CA PHE A 65 -1.16 -9.78 -9.36
C PHE A 65 -0.33 -8.56 -8.99
N GLU A 66 0.89 -8.76 -8.52
CA GLU A 66 1.81 -7.67 -8.18
C GLU A 66 3.11 -7.85 -8.96
N TYR A 67 3.52 -6.79 -9.66
CA TYR A 67 4.75 -6.74 -10.45
C TYR A 67 5.61 -5.59 -9.97
N GLU A 68 6.89 -5.85 -9.75
CA GLU A 68 7.85 -4.78 -9.57
C GLU A 68 8.07 -4.07 -10.93
N ILE A 69 8.06 -2.74 -10.90
CA ILE A 69 8.24 -1.90 -12.10
C ILE A 69 9.36 -0.87 -11.85
N PRO A 70 10.00 -0.34 -12.90
CA PRO A 70 10.98 0.72 -12.75
C PRO A 70 10.40 1.93 -12.01
N LEU A 71 11.19 2.51 -11.10
CA LEU A 71 10.76 3.67 -10.31
C LEU A 71 10.38 4.87 -11.19
N ALA A 72 11.18 5.14 -12.24
CA ALA A 72 10.92 6.24 -13.17
C ALA A 72 9.57 6.11 -13.87
N ASP A 73 9.20 4.90 -14.28
CA ASP A 73 7.91 4.61 -14.93
C ASP A 73 6.78 4.81 -13.93
N ALA A 74 6.92 4.30 -12.71
CA ALA A 74 5.92 4.46 -11.66
C ALA A 74 5.66 5.93 -11.32
N LEU A 75 6.71 6.74 -11.18
CA LEU A 75 6.60 8.18 -10.93
C LEU A 75 5.91 8.89 -12.09
N THR A 76 6.24 8.52 -13.34
CA THR A 76 5.56 9.04 -14.52
C THR A 76 4.08 8.68 -14.50
N MET A 77 3.74 7.42 -14.19
CA MET A 77 2.35 6.97 -14.10
C MET A 77 1.55 7.70 -13.03
N LEU A 78 2.14 7.92 -11.85
CA LEU A 78 1.54 8.72 -10.78
C LEU A 78 1.28 10.17 -11.23
N ALA A 79 2.18 10.75 -12.01
CA ALA A 79 2.04 12.11 -12.51
C ALA A 79 0.98 12.24 -13.60
N THR A 80 0.88 11.29 -14.52
CA THR A 80 0.14 11.46 -15.79
C THR A 80 -1.15 10.68 -15.90
N VAL A 81 -1.23 9.45 -15.39
CA VAL A 81 -2.38 8.54 -15.63
C VAL A 81 -3.18 8.20 -14.38
N CYS A 82 -2.72 8.58 -13.19
CA CYS A 82 -3.46 8.35 -11.95
C CYS A 82 -4.37 9.55 -11.62
N PRO A 83 -5.69 9.47 -11.84
CA PRO A 83 -6.63 10.52 -11.41
C PRO A 83 -6.66 10.71 -9.89
N PHE A 84 -6.48 9.62 -9.13
CA PHE A 84 -6.50 9.63 -7.67
C PHE A 84 -5.14 9.21 -7.12
N LYS A 85 -4.63 10.00 -6.16
CA LYS A 85 -3.34 9.80 -5.52
C LYS A 85 -3.50 9.89 -4.01
N ILE A 86 -2.75 9.06 -3.29
CA ILE A 86 -2.69 9.04 -1.83
C ILE A 86 -1.23 8.90 -1.43
N GLU A 87 -0.80 9.75 -0.52
CA GLU A 87 0.47 9.62 0.19
C GLU A 87 0.20 9.16 1.62
N LYS A 88 1.02 8.24 2.12
CA LYS A 88 0.96 7.73 3.48
C LYS A 88 2.35 7.74 4.09
N HIS A 89 2.46 8.18 5.32
CA HIS A 89 3.65 7.97 6.14
C HIS A 89 3.40 6.73 6.97
N ARG A 90 4.14 5.65 6.69
CA ARG A 90 4.06 4.40 7.45
C ARG A 90 5.16 4.35 8.49
N TYR A 91 4.76 4.16 9.73
CA TYR A 91 5.68 4.04 10.86
C TYR A 91 5.73 2.59 11.31
N LEU A 92 6.94 2.04 11.47
CA LEU A 92 7.12 0.73 12.08
C LEU A 92 7.27 0.91 13.60
N TYR A 93 6.39 0.27 14.36
CA TYR A 93 6.46 0.20 15.81
C TYR A 93 7.38 -0.95 16.25
N SER A 94 8.27 -0.70 17.20
CA SER A 94 9.33 -1.65 17.63
C SER A 94 8.90 -2.70 18.67
N GLY A 95 7.61 -3.06 18.73
CA GLY A 95 7.07 -4.05 19.68
C GLY A 95 7.13 -5.50 19.20
N THR A 96 6.70 -6.45 20.05
CA THR A 96 6.65 -7.90 19.76
C THR A 96 5.76 -8.26 18.57
N ARG A 97 4.87 -7.35 18.15
CA ARG A 97 4.04 -7.47 16.94
C ARG A 97 4.35 -6.30 16.01
N ARG A 98 4.40 -6.56 14.71
CA ARG A 98 4.51 -5.50 13.70
C ARG A 98 3.21 -4.71 13.68
N PHE A 99 3.26 -3.47 14.16
CA PHE A 99 2.22 -2.49 13.90
C PHE A 99 2.72 -1.52 12.84
N CYS A 100 1.87 -1.28 11.85
CA CYS A 100 2.03 -0.18 10.90
C CYS A 100 1.03 0.88 11.30
N VAL A 101 1.53 2.05 11.70
CA VAL A 101 0.71 3.26 11.87
C VAL A 101 0.77 4.07 10.59
#